data_AF-A0A1Q7KHX5-F1
#
_entry.id   AF-A0A1Q7KHX5-F1
#
_cell.length_a   1.000
_cell.length_b   1.000
_cell.length_c   1.000
_cell.angle_alpha   90.00
_cell.angle_beta   90.00
_cell.angle_gamma   90.00
#
_symmetry.space_group_name_H-M   'P 1'
#
loop_
_entity.id
_entity.type
_entity.pdbx_description
1 polymer ?
#
loop_
_entity_poly.entity_id
_entity_poly.type
_entity_poly.pdbx_seq_one_letter_code
_entity_poly.pdbx_strand_id
1 'polypeptide(L)'
;MTKERVVLDSDLRYLDKGNLFQSRSELSVAKMLSFLGHDYQYNVDLELPNGKSAKVDFKAGSKYIEVIDSEADVAKFKQLREQLPNLDIIAVGHSKYASKIEEMDSLFFFDSADHMQTGSIFIEDPSLAFDYAHILPLVEKCSVLHGHTSTVMVEVIGSMKNNLVVDFSEAKRMIKETLSVIDHKFFINNKYLKKEDDLHYYVAFDGPKGYFSLQVPKSTTYMLSGEATVENLSSEIIRLLAPKMPQNVQALGVYIYEGVNKGAHIIAGVKKED
;
A
#
# COMPACT_ATOMS: atom_id res chain seq x y z
N MET A 1 30.97 -32.88 -10.97
CA MET A 1 30.50 -33.92 -10.02
C MET A 1 29.17 -33.46 -9.47
N THR A 2 28.07 -34.00 -10.02
CA THR A 2 26.72 -33.83 -9.47
C THR A 2 26.69 -34.45 -8.08
N LYS A 3 26.45 -33.64 -7.04
CA LYS A 3 26.14 -34.17 -5.71
C LYS A 3 24.78 -34.87 -5.83
N GLU A 4 24.77 -36.20 -5.86
CA GLU A 4 23.55 -36.97 -5.70
C GLU A 4 22.96 -36.64 -4.32
N ARG A 5 21.78 -36.03 -4.31
CA ARG A 5 21.03 -35.74 -3.09
C ARG A 5 20.51 -37.07 -2.55
N VAL A 6 20.89 -37.40 -1.32
CA VAL A 6 20.30 -38.53 -0.59
C VAL A 6 18.85 -38.17 -0.25
N VAL A 7 17.90 -38.90 -0.83
CA VAL A 7 16.45 -38.69 -0.61
C VAL A 7 16.09 -39.19 0.78
N LEU A 8 15.54 -38.31 1.62
CA LEU A 8 15.06 -38.64 2.96
C LEU A 8 13.54 -38.85 2.95
N ASP A 9 13.00 -39.62 3.89
CA ASP A 9 11.55 -39.86 4.02
C ASP A 9 10.73 -38.55 4.16
N SER A 10 11.35 -37.50 4.72
CA SER A 10 10.78 -36.16 4.82
C SER A 10 10.58 -35.47 3.46
N ASP A 11 11.36 -35.84 2.44
CA ASP A 11 11.33 -35.25 1.09
C ASP A 11 10.20 -35.84 0.24
N LEU A 12 9.75 -37.07 0.55
CA LEU A 12 8.59 -37.70 -0.13
C LEU A 12 7.30 -36.87 0.01
N ARG A 13 7.23 -35.95 0.98
CA ARG A 13 6.12 -35.01 1.16
C ARG A 13 5.98 -34.00 0.02
N TYR A 14 7.03 -33.85 -0.80
CA TYR A 14 7.08 -32.92 -1.93
C TYR A 14 7.14 -33.65 -3.28
N LEU A 15 6.55 -34.84 -3.37
CA LEU A 15 6.44 -35.59 -4.62
C LEU A 15 5.12 -35.27 -5.33
N ASP A 16 5.18 -34.83 -6.59
CA ASP A 16 4.02 -34.73 -7.47
C ASP A 16 4.39 -35.02 -8.93
N LYS A 17 3.55 -35.81 -9.62
CA LYS A 17 3.74 -36.27 -11.01
C LYS A 17 5.16 -36.81 -11.35
N GLY A 18 5.83 -37.45 -10.40
CA GLY A 18 7.17 -38.01 -10.58
C GLY A 18 8.33 -37.01 -10.40
N ASN A 19 8.04 -35.74 -10.13
CA ASN A 19 9.01 -34.75 -9.71
C ASN A 19 9.13 -34.71 -8.18
N LEU A 20 10.35 -34.52 -7.69
CA LEU A 20 10.65 -34.27 -6.28
C LEU A 20 11.00 -32.79 -6.10
N PHE A 21 10.10 -32.03 -5.51
CA PHE A 21 10.27 -30.60 -5.27
C PHE A 21 11.14 -30.34 -4.04
N GLN A 22 11.89 -29.23 -4.04
CA GLN A 22 12.81 -28.86 -2.96
C GLN A 22 12.11 -28.12 -1.83
N SER A 23 10.94 -27.54 -2.08
CA SER A 23 10.19 -26.78 -1.09
C SER A 23 8.67 -26.96 -1.21
N ARG A 24 7.96 -26.50 -0.18
CA ARG A 24 6.50 -26.41 -0.18
C ARG A 24 6.00 -25.38 -1.21
N SER A 25 6.74 -24.29 -1.41
CA SER A 25 6.42 -23.25 -2.38
C SER A 25 6.43 -23.82 -3.79
N GLU A 26 7.48 -24.57 -4.15
CA GLU A 26 7.58 -25.27 -5.42
C GLU A 26 6.43 -26.28 -5.62
N LEU A 27 6.12 -27.10 -4.61
CA LEU A 27 4.98 -28.03 -4.68
C LEU A 27 3.66 -27.29 -4.92
N SER A 28 3.48 -26.12 -4.30
CA SER A 28 2.28 -25.30 -4.45
C SER A 28 2.13 -24.76 -5.87
N VAL A 29 3.23 -24.28 -6.46
CA VAL A 29 3.28 -23.84 -7.87
C VAL A 29 2.98 -24.99 -8.81
N ALA A 30 3.61 -26.16 -8.60
CA ALA A 30 3.37 -27.37 -9.39
C ALA A 30 1.90 -27.81 -9.37
N LYS A 31 1.27 -27.80 -8.18
CA LYS A 31 -0.15 -28.13 -8.01
C LYS A 31 -1.06 -27.09 -8.65
N MET A 32 -0.72 -25.79 -8.54
CA MET A 32 -1.47 -24.71 -9.18
C MET A 32 -1.47 -24.85 -10.71
N LEU A 33 -0.29 -25.06 -11.31
CA LEU A 33 -0.16 -25.27 -12.75
C LEU A 33 -0.97 -26.50 -13.20
N SER A 34 -0.85 -27.60 -12.46
CA SER A 34 -1.62 -28.82 -12.73
C SER A 34 -3.13 -28.60 -12.59
N PHE A 35 -3.58 -27.86 -11.59
CA PHE A 35 -4.99 -27.55 -11.35
C PHE A 35 -5.58 -26.70 -12.48
N LEU A 36 -4.81 -25.74 -13.00
CA LEU A 36 -5.21 -24.90 -14.13
C LEU A 36 -5.12 -25.63 -15.49
N GLY A 37 -4.68 -26.89 -15.51
CA GLY A 37 -4.53 -27.66 -16.74
C GLY A 37 -3.30 -27.28 -17.58
N HIS A 38 -2.29 -26.68 -16.96
CA HIS A 38 -1.03 -26.35 -17.63
C HIS A 38 0.04 -27.42 -17.34
N ASP A 39 0.60 -27.98 -18.41
CA ASP A 39 1.82 -28.78 -18.32
C ASP A 39 3.03 -27.89 -18.03
N TYR A 40 3.99 -28.43 -17.31
CA TYR A 40 5.22 -27.73 -16.94
C TYR A 40 6.44 -28.66 -16.97
N GLN A 41 7.60 -28.05 -17.16
CA GLN A 41 8.91 -28.68 -16.95
C GLN A 41 9.50 -28.14 -15.65
N TYR A 42 10.06 -29.02 -14.83
CA TYR A 42 10.69 -28.66 -13.56
C TYR A 42 12.22 -28.62 -13.70
N ASN A 43 12.85 -27.62 -13.08
CA ASN A 43 14.30 -27.45 -13.00
C ASN A 43 14.99 -27.34 -14.37
N VAL A 44 14.54 -26.39 -15.19
CA VAL A 44 14.95 -26.18 -16.58
C VAL A 44 16.22 -25.36 -16.66
N ASP A 45 17.18 -25.81 -17.47
CA ASP A 45 18.40 -25.05 -17.78
C ASP A 45 18.09 -23.95 -18.83
N LEU A 46 18.46 -22.71 -18.48
CA LEU A 46 18.47 -21.56 -19.39
C LEU A 46 19.91 -21.17 -19.71
N GLU A 47 20.20 -21.02 -20.99
CA GLU A 47 21.49 -20.48 -21.44
C GLU A 47 21.53 -18.96 -21.27
N LEU A 48 22.59 -18.49 -20.61
CA LEU A 48 22.88 -17.08 -20.40
C LEU A 48 23.80 -16.57 -21.52
N PRO A 49 23.78 -15.26 -21.86
CA PRO A 49 24.61 -14.69 -22.92
C PRO A 49 26.12 -14.87 -22.72
N ASN A 50 26.56 -15.13 -21.49
CA ASN A 50 27.95 -15.37 -21.12
C ASN A 50 28.40 -16.84 -21.33
N GLY A 51 27.57 -17.68 -21.95
CA GLY A 51 27.84 -19.10 -22.21
C GLY A 51 27.71 -20.01 -20.97
N LYS A 52 27.23 -19.47 -19.85
CA LYS A 52 26.86 -20.26 -18.65
C LYS A 52 25.40 -20.68 -18.74
N SER A 53 25.00 -21.69 -17.96
CA SER A 53 23.60 -22.01 -17.73
C SER A 53 23.15 -21.62 -16.32
N ALA A 54 21.89 -21.23 -16.19
CA ALA A 54 21.20 -21.04 -14.91
C ALA A 54 19.93 -21.88 -14.89
N LYS A 55 19.61 -22.44 -13.72
CA LYS A 55 18.40 -23.25 -13.55
C LYS A 55 17.24 -22.42 -13.07
N VAL A 56 16.10 -22.60 -13.72
CA VAL A 56 14.81 -22.02 -13.33
C VAL A 56 13.83 -23.11 -12.95
N ASP A 57 13.09 -22.88 -11.87
CA ASP A 57 12.32 -23.95 -11.23
C ASP A 57 11.19 -24.47 -12.13
N PHE A 58 10.47 -23.60 -12.83
CA PHE A 58 9.39 -24.03 -13.71
C PHE A 58 9.42 -23.35 -15.08
N LYS A 59 9.07 -24.12 -16.11
CA LYS A 59 8.71 -23.62 -17.43
C LYS A 59 7.33 -24.14 -17.82
N ALA A 60 6.40 -23.23 -18.09
CA ALA A 60 5.06 -23.54 -18.58
C ALA A 60 4.87 -22.90 -19.96
N GLY A 61 4.91 -23.70 -21.01
CA GLY A 61 4.93 -23.20 -22.40
C GLY A 61 6.18 -22.35 -22.69
N SER A 62 5.99 -21.08 -23.03
CA SER A 62 7.07 -20.11 -23.27
C SER A 62 7.46 -19.29 -22.03
N LYS A 63 6.78 -19.50 -20.90
CA LYS A 63 6.90 -18.69 -19.69
C LYS A 63 7.63 -19.43 -18.59
N TYR A 64 8.25 -18.68 -17.69
CA TYR A 64 9.10 -19.18 -16.63
C TYR A 64 8.63 -18.72 -15.26
N ILE A 65 8.79 -19.56 -14.25
CA ILE A 65 8.49 -19.22 -12.86
C ILE A 65 9.68 -19.65 -12.02
N GLU A 66 10.17 -18.71 -11.22
CA GLU A 66 11.26 -18.90 -10.27
C GLU A 66 10.72 -18.83 -8.84
N VAL A 67 11.04 -19.82 -8.01
CA VAL A 67 10.56 -19.89 -6.64
C VAL A 67 11.58 -19.28 -5.68
N ILE A 68 11.15 -18.26 -4.92
CA ILE A 68 12.02 -17.49 -4.04
C ILE A 68 11.85 -17.93 -2.58
N ASP A 69 12.69 -18.86 -2.14
CA ASP A 69 12.71 -19.36 -0.77
C ASP A 69 13.97 -18.92 0.02
N SER A 70 15.00 -18.40 -0.68
CA SER A 70 16.26 -17.94 -0.09
C SER A 70 16.79 -16.65 -0.71
N GLU A 71 17.78 -16.02 -0.06
CA GLU A 71 18.49 -14.86 -0.63
C GLU A 71 19.28 -15.21 -1.90
N ALA A 72 19.72 -16.47 -2.03
CA ALA A 72 20.38 -16.95 -3.23
C ALA A 72 19.41 -16.95 -4.43
N ASP A 73 18.14 -17.29 -4.20
CA ASP A 73 17.10 -17.28 -5.25
C ASP A 73 16.77 -15.85 -5.67
N VAL A 74 16.73 -14.90 -4.72
CA VAL A 74 16.59 -13.46 -5.03
C VAL A 74 17.72 -13.00 -5.95
N ALA A 75 18.97 -13.34 -5.61
CA ALA A 75 20.12 -12.98 -6.42
C ALA A 75 20.09 -13.65 -7.81
N LYS A 76 19.70 -14.92 -7.87
CA LYS A 76 19.52 -15.67 -9.12
C LYS A 76 18.46 -15.03 -10.02
N PHE A 77 17.30 -14.66 -9.45
CA PHE A 77 16.22 -14.01 -10.19
C PHE A 77 16.62 -12.65 -10.76
N LYS A 78 17.28 -11.80 -9.95
CA LYS A 78 17.82 -10.51 -10.43
C LYS A 78 18.82 -10.72 -11.57
N GLN A 79 19.74 -11.66 -11.43
CA GLN A 79 20.73 -11.98 -12.47
C GLN A 79 20.04 -12.45 -13.77
N LEU A 80 19.01 -13.29 -13.68
CA LEU A 80 18.27 -13.77 -14.85
C LEU A 80 17.59 -12.63 -15.60
N ARG A 81 16.95 -11.69 -14.89
CA ARG A 81 16.33 -10.50 -15.48
C ARG A 81 17.35 -9.57 -16.13
N GLU A 82 18.47 -9.32 -15.46
CA GLU A 82 19.55 -8.48 -16.00
C GLU A 82 20.16 -9.06 -17.27
N GLN A 83 20.39 -10.38 -17.30
CA GLN A 83 21.07 -11.05 -18.42
C GLN A 83 20.12 -11.46 -19.55
N LEU A 84 18.84 -11.65 -19.25
CA LEU A 84 17.79 -12.03 -20.20
C LEU A 84 16.58 -11.09 -20.08
N PRO A 85 16.70 -9.82 -20.50
CA PRO A 85 15.65 -8.81 -20.29
C PRO A 85 14.33 -9.11 -21.02
N ASN A 86 14.37 -9.94 -22.07
CA ASN A 86 13.17 -10.36 -22.81
C ASN A 86 12.57 -11.69 -22.31
N LEU A 87 13.10 -12.25 -21.22
CA LEU A 87 12.58 -13.49 -20.63
C LEU A 87 11.26 -13.20 -19.90
N ASP A 88 10.19 -13.86 -20.33
CA ASP A 88 8.88 -13.85 -19.65
C ASP A 88 8.96 -14.76 -18.41
N ILE A 89 9.48 -14.19 -17.32
CA ILE A 89 9.70 -14.86 -16.04
C ILE A 89 9.01 -14.10 -14.91
N ILE A 90 8.37 -14.83 -14.01
CA ILE A 90 7.80 -14.28 -12.77
C ILE A 90 8.47 -14.92 -11.55
N ALA A 91 8.57 -14.17 -10.45
CA ALA A 91 9.02 -14.69 -9.18
C ALA A 91 7.81 -15.09 -8.31
N VAL A 92 7.92 -16.22 -7.62
CA VAL A 92 6.91 -16.71 -6.69
C VAL A 92 7.57 -17.10 -5.38
N GLY A 93 7.24 -16.47 -4.26
CA GLY A 93 7.94 -16.80 -3.01
C GLY A 93 7.33 -16.16 -1.77
N HIS A 94 8.04 -16.22 -0.65
CA HIS A 94 7.52 -15.65 0.59
C HIS A 94 7.59 -14.11 0.58
N SER A 95 6.55 -13.46 1.10
CA SER A 95 6.46 -12.00 1.27
C SER A 95 7.68 -11.33 1.95
N LYS A 96 8.45 -12.03 2.79
CA LYS A 96 9.69 -11.50 3.39
C LYS A 96 10.76 -11.12 2.36
N TYR A 97 10.67 -11.66 1.15
CA TYR A 97 11.56 -11.33 0.03
C TYR A 97 10.95 -10.29 -0.92
N ALA A 98 9.69 -9.90 -0.72
CA ALA A 98 9.00 -8.93 -1.58
C ALA A 98 9.67 -7.55 -1.56
N SER A 99 10.15 -7.07 -0.41
CA SER A 99 10.90 -5.80 -0.33
C SER A 99 12.25 -5.84 -1.06
N LYS A 100 12.79 -7.03 -1.34
CA LYS A 100 14.05 -7.20 -2.06
C LYS A 100 13.85 -7.32 -3.58
N ILE A 101 12.60 -7.42 -4.05
CA ILE A 101 12.21 -7.60 -5.45
C ILE A 101 11.22 -6.47 -5.80
N GLU A 102 11.72 -5.40 -6.41
CA GLU A 102 10.96 -4.16 -6.67
C GLU A 102 9.99 -4.24 -7.88
N GLU A 103 9.61 -5.44 -8.34
CA GLU A 103 8.89 -5.63 -9.62
C GLU A 103 7.43 -6.11 -9.46
N MET A 104 6.55 -5.50 -10.28
CA MET A 104 5.09 -5.72 -10.31
C MET A 104 4.66 -7.11 -10.81
N ASP A 105 5.57 -7.85 -11.46
CA ASP A 105 5.33 -9.18 -12.06
C ASP A 105 5.57 -10.35 -11.08
N SER A 106 5.63 -10.09 -9.77
CA SER A 106 5.97 -11.12 -8.77
C SER A 106 4.76 -11.48 -7.89
N LEU A 107 4.49 -12.78 -7.74
CA LEU A 107 3.39 -13.32 -6.94
C LEU A 107 3.94 -13.89 -5.62
N PHE A 108 3.89 -13.11 -4.55
CA PHE A 108 4.36 -13.58 -3.24
C PHE A 108 3.25 -14.25 -2.44
N PHE A 109 3.49 -15.48 -2.00
CA PHE A 109 2.66 -16.16 -1.02
C PHE A 109 2.97 -15.64 0.39
N PHE A 110 1.93 -15.40 1.18
CA PHE A 110 2.07 -15.21 2.61
C PHE A 110 2.15 -16.59 3.27
N ASP A 111 3.35 -17.05 3.62
CA ASP A 111 3.45 -18.27 4.43
C ASP A 111 2.94 -17.94 5.83
N SER A 112 1.91 -18.67 6.27
CA SER A 112 1.28 -18.50 7.58
C SER A 112 2.09 -19.18 8.70
N ALA A 113 3.34 -19.57 8.41
CA ALA A 113 4.21 -20.33 9.31
C ALA A 113 5.04 -19.44 10.27
N ASP A 114 5.20 -18.15 9.97
CA ASP A 114 5.56 -17.14 10.97
C ASP A 114 4.27 -16.38 11.35
N HIS A 115 3.90 -16.40 12.63
CA HIS A 115 2.69 -15.77 13.16
C HIS A 115 2.70 -14.23 13.11
N MET A 116 3.02 -13.61 11.97
CA MET A 116 2.65 -12.22 11.68
C MET A 116 1.32 -12.23 10.93
N GLN A 117 0.25 -12.55 11.66
CA GLN A 117 -1.10 -12.32 11.17
C GLN A 117 -1.28 -10.82 10.88
N THR A 118 -1.73 -10.46 9.68
CA THR A 118 -2.19 -9.10 9.40
C THR A 118 -3.55 -8.92 10.06
N GLY A 119 -3.63 -7.93 10.93
CA GLY A 119 -4.87 -7.52 11.58
C GLY A 119 -5.32 -6.15 11.09
N SER A 120 -6.60 -5.87 11.28
CA SER A 120 -7.16 -4.52 11.14
C SER A 120 -7.89 -4.15 12.43
N ILE A 121 -7.71 -2.91 12.88
CA ILE A 121 -8.50 -2.32 13.96
C ILE A 121 -9.17 -1.05 13.47
N PHE A 122 -10.37 -0.77 13.99
CA PHE A 122 -11.13 0.43 13.66
C PHE A 122 -11.27 1.29 14.90
N ILE A 123 -11.08 2.59 14.74
CA ILE A 123 -11.21 3.57 15.81
C ILE A 123 -12.24 4.59 15.37
N GLU A 124 -13.39 4.51 16.02
CA GLU A 124 -14.48 5.47 15.92
C GLU A 124 -14.73 6.03 17.31
N ASP A 125 -14.70 7.35 17.43
CA ASP A 125 -15.00 8.03 18.68
C ASP A 125 -15.52 9.44 18.39
N PRO A 126 -16.57 9.93 19.08
CA PRO A 126 -17.12 11.26 18.84
C PRO A 126 -16.10 12.40 18.95
N SER A 127 -15.03 12.23 19.73
CA SER A 127 -13.94 13.21 19.85
C SER A 127 -12.94 13.21 18.70
N LEU A 128 -13.18 12.39 17.66
CA LEU A 128 -12.49 12.46 16.37
C LEU A 128 -13.25 13.33 15.36
N ALA A 129 -14.25 14.09 15.82
CA ALA A 129 -14.86 15.11 15.00
C ALA A 129 -13.95 16.36 14.92
N PHE A 130 -14.01 17.07 13.79
CA PHE A 130 -13.35 18.35 13.61
C PHE A 130 -14.23 19.32 12.82
N ASP A 131 -14.09 20.60 13.11
CA ASP A 131 -14.87 21.68 12.50
C ASP A 131 -14.04 22.42 11.45
N TYR A 132 -14.62 22.73 10.31
CA TYR A 132 -13.93 23.50 9.27
C TYR A 132 -14.88 24.31 8.41
N ALA A 133 -14.32 25.30 7.73
CA ALA A 133 -14.97 26.03 6.66
C ALA A 133 -14.27 25.77 5.32
N HIS A 134 -15.01 25.81 4.22
CA HIS A 134 -14.42 25.66 2.87
C HIS A 134 -15.25 26.37 1.78
N ILE A 135 -14.67 26.42 0.58
CA ILE A 135 -15.37 26.79 -0.66
C ILE A 135 -15.01 25.76 -1.73
N LEU A 136 -16.00 25.27 -2.47
CA LEU A 136 -15.82 24.37 -3.61
C LEU A 136 -16.33 25.05 -4.90
N PRO A 137 -15.46 25.74 -5.66
CA PRO A 137 -15.89 26.56 -6.80
C PRO A 137 -16.53 25.75 -7.93
N LEU A 138 -16.27 24.44 -8.01
CA LEU A 138 -16.79 23.57 -9.07
C LEU A 138 -18.18 22.98 -8.76
N VAL A 139 -18.75 23.24 -7.58
CA VAL A 139 -19.99 22.60 -7.13
C VAL A 139 -21.03 23.66 -6.78
N GLU A 140 -22.19 23.67 -7.45
CA GLU A 140 -23.16 24.76 -7.34
C GLU A 140 -23.61 25.05 -5.89
N LYS A 141 -23.99 24.02 -5.11
CA LYS A 141 -24.43 24.22 -3.72
C LYS A 141 -23.29 24.58 -2.76
N CYS A 142 -22.07 24.10 -3.04
CA CYS A 142 -20.90 24.28 -2.18
C CYS A 142 -19.99 25.43 -2.68
N SER A 143 -20.46 26.22 -3.65
CA SER A 143 -19.72 27.31 -4.31
C SER A 143 -19.60 28.59 -3.49
N VAL A 144 -20.21 28.63 -2.30
CA VAL A 144 -20.14 29.74 -1.36
C VAL A 144 -19.45 29.29 -0.07
N LEU A 145 -18.89 30.24 0.68
CA LEU A 145 -18.27 29.94 1.98
C LEU A 145 -19.30 29.38 2.95
N HIS A 146 -19.01 28.20 3.48
CA HIS A 146 -19.79 27.51 4.51
C HIS A 146 -18.85 26.58 5.30
N GLY A 147 -19.40 25.78 6.19
CA GLY A 147 -18.61 24.85 6.99
C GLY A 147 -19.39 23.64 7.47
N HIS A 148 -18.64 22.71 8.06
CA HIS A 148 -19.11 21.40 8.50
C HIS A 148 -18.45 21.00 9.82
N THR A 149 -19.15 20.14 10.55
CA THR A 149 -18.56 19.30 11.60
C THR A 149 -18.42 17.91 11.01
N SER A 150 -17.19 17.49 10.73
CA SER A 150 -16.93 16.18 10.15
C SER A 150 -16.56 15.15 11.19
N THR A 151 -17.17 13.96 11.14
CA THR A 151 -16.76 12.82 11.96
C THR A 151 -15.78 11.94 11.19
N VAL A 152 -14.80 11.38 11.90
CA VAL A 152 -13.74 10.54 11.32
C VAL A 152 -13.70 9.18 12.02
N MET A 153 -13.65 8.13 11.21
CA MET A 153 -13.28 6.78 11.66
C MET A 153 -12.00 6.37 10.94
N VAL A 154 -11.05 5.82 11.69
CA VAL A 154 -9.75 5.38 11.15
C VAL A 154 -9.62 3.88 11.27
N GLU A 155 -9.33 3.23 10.15
CA GLU A 155 -8.91 1.84 10.06
C GLU A 155 -7.37 1.79 10.05
N VAL A 156 -6.78 0.97 10.91
CA VAL A 156 -5.33 0.75 10.99
C VAL A 156 -5.04 -0.71 10.67
N ILE A 157 -4.32 -0.93 9.57
CA ILE A 157 -4.01 -2.26 9.04
C ILE A 157 -2.51 -2.49 9.19
N GLY A 158 -2.15 -3.62 9.80
CA GLY A 158 -0.74 -3.93 10.02
C GLY A 158 -0.50 -5.34 10.54
N SER A 159 0.77 -5.69 10.66
CA SER A 159 1.16 -6.96 11.25
C SER A 159 0.91 -6.93 12.75
N MET A 160 0.32 -7.99 13.29
CA MET A 160 0.15 -8.13 14.73
C MET A 160 1.49 -8.41 15.41
N LYS A 161 1.77 -7.65 16.47
CA LYS A 161 2.86 -7.88 17.41
C LYS A 161 2.27 -8.03 18.80
N ASN A 162 2.56 -9.14 19.48
CA ASN A 162 1.96 -9.46 20.79
C ASN A 162 0.42 -9.44 20.76
N ASN A 163 -0.21 -9.97 19.70
CA ASN A 163 -1.66 -10.00 19.46
C ASN A 163 -2.33 -8.61 19.28
N LEU A 164 -1.55 -7.56 19.03
CA LEU A 164 -2.07 -6.22 18.75
C LEU A 164 -1.53 -5.69 17.43
N VAL A 165 -2.35 -4.98 16.67
CA VAL A 165 -1.87 -4.15 15.56
C VAL A 165 -1.20 -2.90 16.14
N VAL A 166 -1.95 -2.11 16.91
CA VAL A 166 -1.50 -0.96 17.70
C VAL A 166 -2.38 -0.87 18.95
N ASP A 167 -1.87 -0.33 20.06
CA ASP A 167 -2.70 -0.04 21.23
C ASP A 167 -3.78 1.02 20.90
N PHE A 168 -5.03 0.77 21.26
CA PHE A 168 -6.13 1.68 20.94
C PHE A 168 -5.92 3.10 21.48
N SER A 169 -5.32 3.25 22.66
CA SER A 169 -5.06 4.56 23.26
C SER A 169 -3.96 5.31 22.50
N GLU A 170 -2.92 4.59 22.08
CA GLU A 170 -1.84 5.15 21.27
C GLU A 170 -2.34 5.59 19.89
N ALA A 171 -3.07 4.73 19.18
CA ALA A 171 -3.65 5.06 17.89
C ALA A 171 -4.63 6.24 18.01
N LYS A 172 -5.53 6.24 19.00
CA LYS A 172 -6.45 7.34 19.25
C LYS A 172 -5.72 8.66 19.52
N ARG A 173 -4.62 8.63 20.27
CA ARG A 173 -3.78 9.81 20.51
C ARG A 173 -3.20 10.37 19.22
N MET A 174 -2.57 9.52 18.39
CA MET A 174 -1.98 9.94 17.10
C MET A 174 -3.03 10.50 16.13
N ILE A 175 -4.23 9.90 16.10
CA ILE A 175 -5.35 10.39 15.28
C ILE A 175 -5.77 11.77 15.78
N LYS A 176 -6.00 11.95 17.09
CA LYS A 176 -6.37 13.25 17.67
C LYS A 176 -5.35 14.35 17.41
N GLU A 177 -4.06 14.04 17.60
CA GLU A 177 -2.96 14.96 17.29
C GLU A 177 -2.87 15.31 15.80
N THR A 178 -3.42 14.47 14.92
CA THR A 178 -3.48 14.74 13.48
C THR A 178 -4.67 15.62 13.14
N LEU A 179 -5.84 15.30 13.68
CA LEU A 179 -7.06 16.08 13.44
C LEU A 179 -6.96 17.49 14.03
N SER A 180 -6.29 17.68 15.16
CA SER A 180 -6.10 19.02 15.76
C SER A 180 -5.34 20.01 14.89
N VAL A 181 -4.55 19.53 13.91
CA VAL A 181 -3.83 20.39 12.95
C VAL A 181 -4.79 21.02 11.96
N ILE A 182 -5.82 20.28 11.56
CA ILE A 182 -6.80 20.66 10.54
C ILE A 182 -8.12 21.16 11.13
N ASP A 183 -8.30 21.00 12.45
CA ASP A 183 -9.46 21.48 13.19
C ASP A 183 -9.51 23.01 13.27
N HIS A 184 -10.72 23.56 13.20
CA HIS A 184 -11.02 25.00 13.16
C HIS A 184 -10.25 25.75 12.07
N LYS A 185 -10.08 25.14 10.89
CA LYS A 185 -9.40 25.75 9.73
C LYS A 185 -10.37 26.11 8.61
N PHE A 186 -9.96 27.10 7.83
CA PHE A 186 -10.51 27.38 6.51
C PHE A 186 -9.69 26.62 5.46
N PHE A 187 -10.31 25.65 4.79
CA PHE A 187 -9.69 24.90 3.70
C PHE A 187 -9.90 25.57 2.36
N ILE A 188 -8.81 25.70 1.61
CA ILE A 188 -8.86 26.18 0.23
C ILE A 188 -7.72 25.60 -0.59
N ASN A 189 -7.99 25.32 -1.86
CA ASN A 189 -6.97 24.85 -2.78
C ASN A 189 -5.92 25.95 -3.03
N ASN A 190 -4.64 25.60 -2.91
CA ASN A 190 -3.50 26.49 -3.10
C ASN A 190 -3.44 27.12 -4.51
N LYS A 191 -4.07 26.54 -5.53
CA LYS A 191 -4.15 27.11 -6.88
C LYS A 191 -4.87 28.46 -6.93
N TYR A 192 -5.68 28.76 -5.91
CA TYR A 192 -6.41 30.01 -5.79
C TYR A 192 -5.59 31.12 -5.11
N LEU A 193 -4.41 30.80 -4.56
CA LEU A 193 -3.49 31.78 -4.00
C LEU A 193 -2.97 32.72 -5.08
N LYS A 194 -3.11 34.03 -4.87
CA LYS A 194 -2.57 35.07 -5.76
C LYS A 194 -1.30 35.69 -5.22
N LYS A 195 -1.26 35.91 -3.90
CA LYS A 195 -0.12 36.42 -3.17
C LYS A 195 -0.27 36.12 -1.69
N GLU A 196 0.80 36.29 -0.95
CA GLU A 196 0.82 36.21 0.51
C GLU A 196 1.70 37.32 1.09
N ASP A 197 1.39 37.74 2.31
CA ASP A 197 2.28 38.52 3.15
C ASP A 197 2.65 37.71 4.40
N ASP A 198 3.25 38.32 5.41
CA ASP A 198 3.68 37.60 6.62
C ASP A 198 2.52 36.99 7.42
N LEU A 199 1.31 37.57 7.33
CA LEU A 199 0.16 37.24 8.18
C LEU A 199 -1.03 36.66 7.39
N HIS A 200 -1.13 36.93 6.09
CA HIS A 200 -2.31 36.63 5.29
C HIS A 200 -1.99 35.93 3.98
N TYR A 201 -2.94 35.09 3.56
CA TYR A 201 -3.09 34.66 2.19
C TYR A 201 -4.13 35.53 1.48
N TYR A 202 -3.86 35.85 0.23
CA TYR A 202 -4.82 36.51 -0.66
C TYR A 202 -5.22 35.53 -1.75
N VAL A 203 -6.47 35.07 -1.69
CA VAL A 203 -7.02 34.06 -2.60
C VAL A 203 -8.10 34.68 -3.48
N ALA A 204 -8.12 34.32 -4.77
CA ALA A 204 -9.13 34.80 -5.70
C ALA A 204 -9.41 33.82 -6.84
N PHE A 205 -10.67 33.73 -7.24
CA PHE A 205 -11.16 32.82 -8.26
C PHE A 205 -12.56 33.19 -8.74
N ASP A 206 -12.90 32.75 -9.96
CA ASP A 206 -14.26 32.78 -10.46
C ASP A 206 -15.03 31.55 -9.97
N GLY A 207 -16.23 31.78 -9.45
CA GLY A 207 -17.16 30.71 -9.06
C GLY A 207 -18.55 30.91 -9.66
N PRO A 208 -19.45 29.92 -9.52
CA PRO A 208 -20.83 29.98 -10.00
C PRO A 208 -21.64 31.18 -9.47
N LYS A 209 -21.23 31.78 -8.35
CA LYS A 209 -21.86 32.96 -7.74
C LYS A 209 -21.10 34.27 -7.98
N GLY A 210 -20.15 34.26 -8.92
CA GLY A 210 -19.35 35.43 -9.30
C GLY A 210 -17.90 35.31 -8.83
N TYR A 211 -17.20 36.44 -8.88
CA TYR A 211 -15.79 36.55 -8.53
C TYR A 211 -15.61 36.62 -7.02
N PHE A 212 -14.77 35.74 -6.47
CA PHE A 212 -14.38 35.73 -5.06
C PHE A 212 -12.99 36.34 -4.92
N SER A 213 -12.83 37.21 -3.91
CA SER A 213 -11.55 37.81 -3.53
C SER A 213 -11.51 37.92 -2.01
N LEU A 214 -10.68 37.11 -1.37
CA LEU A 214 -10.61 36.98 0.08
C LEU A 214 -9.18 37.22 0.57
N GLN A 215 -9.08 37.95 1.69
CA GLN A 215 -7.88 38.01 2.51
C GLN A 215 -8.14 37.17 3.76
N VAL A 216 -7.34 36.14 3.99
CA VAL A 216 -7.53 35.18 5.09
C VAL A 216 -6.26 35.03 5.93
N PRO A 217 -6.34 34.94 7.27
CA PRO A 217 -5.16 34.78 8.11
C PRO A 217 -4.47 33.43 7.88
N LYS A 218 -3.14 33.41 7.83
CA LYS A 218 -2.35 32.17 7.70
C LYS A 218 -2.56 31.21 8.87
N SER A 219 -2.75 31.75 10.09
CA SER A 219 -2.91 30.95 11.31
C SER A 219 -4.17 30.08 11.33
N THR A 220 -5.20 30.45 10.57
CA THR A 220 -6.48 29.76 10.50
C THR A 220 -6.82 29.22 9.11
N THR A 221 -5.93 29.39 8.13
CA THR A 221 -6.11 28.88 6.76
C THR A 221 -5.21 27.69 6.52
N TYR A 222 -5.78 26.60 6.02
CA TYR A 222 -5.04 25.40 5.65
C TYR A 222 -5.13 25.20 4.13
N MET A 223 -3.97 25.33 3.48
CA MET A 223 -3.85 25.26 2.02
C MET A 223 -3.75 23.80 1.57
N LEU A 224 -4.70 23.36 0.74
CA LEU A 224 -4.74 22.02 0.17
C LEU A 224 -4.14 22.00 -1.25
N SER A 225 -3.56 20.88 -1.66
CA SER A 225 -3.17 20.64 -3.05
C SER A 225 -4.39 20.35 -3.95
N GLY A 226 -5.43 19.74 -3.37
CA GLY A 226 -6.71 19.44 -4.02
C GLY A 226 -7.83 20.39 -3.59
N GLU A 227 -9.00 20.23 -4.21
CA GLU A 227 -10.24 20.84 -3.71
C GLU A 227 -10.60 20.27 -2.33
N ALA A 228 -11.25 21.05 -1.47
CA ALA A 228 -11.61 20.67 -0.10
C ALA A 228 -12.79 19.69 -0.02
N THR A 229 -12.79 18.63 -0.83
CA THR A 229 -13.80 17.58 -0.81
C THR A 229 -13.46 16.52 0.24
N VAL A 230 -14.45 15.77 0.69
CA VAL A 230 -14.26 14.67 1.65
C VAL A 230 -13.22 13.64 1.20
N GLU A 231 -13.15 13.29 -0.08
CA GLU A 231 -12.17 12.34 -0.61
C GLU A 231 -10.72 12.85 -0.46
N ASN A 232 -10.51 14.15 -0.75
CA ASN A 232 -9.21 14.79 -0.61
C ASN A 232 -8.86 15.00 0.86
N LEU A 233 -9.83 15.33 1.72
CA LEU A 233 -9.61 15.44 3.16
C LEU A 233 -9.24 14.07 3.77
N SER A 234 -9.88 12.97 3.37
CA SER A 234 -9.46 11.62 3.79
C SER A 234 -8.01 11.33 3.41
N SER A 235 -7.63 11.66 2.17
CA SER A 235 -6.26 11.47 1.69
C SER A 235 -5.25 12.33 2.47
N GLU A 236 -5.63 13.57 2.79
CA GLU A 236 -4.80 14.49 3.57
C GLU A 236 -4.62 14.01 5.02
N ILE A 237 -5.68 13.49 5.65
CA ILE A 237 -5.59 12.87 6.99
C ILE A 237 -4.62 11.68 6.95
N ILE A 238 -4.71 10.81 5.95
CA ILE A 238 -3.78 9.68 5.79
C ILE A 238 -2.34 10.20 5.64
N ARG A 239 -2.12 11.22 4.81
CA ARG A 239 -0.79 11.83 4.60
C ARG A 239 -0.18 12.36 5.90
N LEU A 240 -0.99 12.98 6.75
CA LEU A 240 -0.53 13.52 8.04
C LEU A 240 -0.37 12.43 9.12
N LEU A 241 -1.17 11.37 9.06
CA LEU A 241 -1.21 10.30 10.06
C LEU A 241 -0.15 9.22 9.81
N ALA A 242 0.10 8.87 8.55
CA ALA A 242 1.00 7.79 8.14
C ALA A 242 2.43 7.89 8.74
N PRO A 243 3.08 9.07 8.78
CA PRO A 243 4.42 9.20 9.37
C PRO A 243 4.44 8.98 10.89
N LYS A 244 3.31 9.18 11.58
CA LYS A 244 3.20 9.04 13.03
C LYS A 244 3.01 7.57 13.45
N MET A 245 2.47 6.74 12.55
CA MET A 245 2.14 5.35 12.86
C MET A 245 3.39 4.49 13.16
N PRO A 246 3.27 3.41 13.94
CA PRO A 246 4.34 2.44 14.16
C PRO A 246 4.82 1.73 12.87
N GLN A 247 6.01 1.12 12.89
CA GLN A 247 6.59 0.45 11.71
C GLN A 247 5.80 -0.78 11.22
N ASN A 248 5.06 -1.45 12.10
CA ASN A 248 4.27 -2.61 11.72
C ASN A 248 2.93 -2.25 11.04
N VAL A 249 2.56 -0.97 10.98
CA VAL A 249 1.40 -0.48 10.23
C VAL A 249 1.74 -0.39 8.76
N GLN A 250 0.94 -1.07 7.94
CA GLN A 250 1.16 -1.21 6.49
C GLN A 250 0.18 -0.37 5.67
N ALA A 251 -1.02 -0.09 6.19
CA ALA A 251 -2.02 0.73 5.52
C ALA A 251 -2.92 1.45 6.53
N LEU A 252 -3.53 2.54 6.07
CA LEU A 252 -4.52 3.31 6.79
C LEU A 252 -5.77 3.48 5.92
N GLY A 253 -6.93 3.23 6.51
CA GLY A 253 -8.23 3.61 5.97
C GLY A 253 -8.79 4.80 6.74
N VAL A 254 -9.31 5.80 6.03
CA VAL A 254 -9.97 6.96 6.65
C VAL A 254 -11.35 7.15 6.06
N TYR A 255 -12.33 7.02 6.93
CA TYR A 255 -13.73 7.36 6.69
C TYR A 255 -13.98 8.75 7.22
N ILE A 256 -14.52 9.64 6.38
CA ILE A 256 -14.95 10.97 6.79
C ILE A 256 -16.40 11.16 6.40
N TYR A 257 -17.18 11.78 7.29
CA TYR A 257 -18.56 12.18 7.01
C TYR A 257 -18.70 13.69 7.15
N GLU A 258 -19.28 14.35 6.16
CA GLU A 258 -19.54 15.81 6.17
C GLU A 258 -20.92 16.15 6.77
N GLY A 259 -21.79 15.14 6.84
CA GLY A 259 -23.10 15.20 7.46
C GLY A 259 -23.78 13.83 7.45
N VAL A 260 -25.05 13.78 7.83
CA VAL A 260 -25.81 12.53 7.89
C VAL A 260 -25.86 11.87 6.50
N ASN A 261 -25.35 10.63 6.41
CA ASN A 261 -25.33 9.78 5.22
C ASN A 261 -24.45 10.25 4.04
N LYS A 262 -23.54 11.21 4.24
CA LYS A 262 -22.60 11.65 3.19
C LYS A 262 -21.17 11.54 3.69
N GLY A 263 -20.45 10.55 3.18
CA GLY A 263 -19.07 10.32 3.54
C GLY A 263 -18.27 9.66 2.43
N ALA A 264 -16.95 9.66 2.62
CA ALA A 264 -15.98 9.06 1.74
C ALA A 264 -15.06 8.13 2.53
N HIS A 265 -14.55 7.10 1.87
CA HIS A 265 -13.57 6.18 2.42
C HIS A 265 -12.40 6.06 1.46
N ILE A 266 -11.19 6.31 1.96
CA ILE A 266 -9.95 6.10 1.23
C ILE A 266 -9.07 5.17 2.06
N ILE A 267 -8.45 4.19 1.39
CA ILE A 267 -7.39 3.35 1.96
C ILE A 267 -6.11 3.63 1.17
N ALA A 268 -5.00 3.83 1.87
CA ALA A 268 -3.69 3.89 1.24
C ALA A 268 -2.64 3.14 2.05
N GLY A 269 -1.66 2.59 1.33
CA GLY A 269 -0.47 1.98 1.93
C GLY A 269 0.40 3.04 2.60
N VAL A 270 0.99 2.69 3.74
CA VAL A 270 1.98 3.51 4.45
C VAL A 270 3.35 3.16 3.89
N LYS A 271 3.82 3.95 2.91
CA LYS A 271 5.24 3.91 2.49
C LYS A 271 6.05 4.75 3.46
N LYS A 272 7.01 4.15 4.13
CA LYS A 272 8.03 4.88 4.89
C LYS A 272 9.29 4.92 4.04
N GLU A 273 9.81 6.11 3.82
CA GLU A 273 11.17 6.28 3.32
C GLU A 273 12.10 5.78 4.43
N ASP A 274 12.87 4.72 4.14
CA ASP A 274 13.94 4.20 5.01
C ASP A 274 15.16 5.14 5.01
#